data_AF-A0A1E4B5D6-F1
#
_entry.id   AF-A0A1E4B5D6-F1
#
_cell.length_a   1.000
_cell.length_b   1.000
_cell.length_c   1.000
_cell.angle_alpha   90.00
_cell.angle_beta   90.00
_cell.angle_gamma   90.00
#
_symmetry.space_group_name_H-M   'P 1'
#
loop_
_entity.id
_entity.type
_entity.pdbx_description
1 polymer ?
#
loop_
_entity_poly.entity_id
_entity_poly.type
_entity_poly.pdbx_seq_one_letter_code
_entity_poly.pdbx_strand_id
1 'polypeptide(L)'
;MLVVALFTMTYAAARAIHEPAWSTDFDQLWHAARALVAGGNPYDVVGPGKAFQWDWPLYYPLPAVVLAAPFAWMPVALARVAFSTISGAVLGYALGPRLRTHWPLLLSAAYLIATSRTQWAPLVLATLWLPWAGVAIAAKPNVGLAVLTALRGRHLVNAIAAAAAITLLATGIHPQWISEWRASIADAPHIVAPLFMPWGFLLALAALRWRRADARLLLGLALLPHTPSLYDLVPLFFLARTLRESLVLAVLTHVLFFGFIAFSGGPTFDTYAAALGRASVLVVYLPALAAVLSRPNVEVESPADENVSWRQALPTTPVCALLSIALLMGATFLIWLPLVTRR
;
A
#
# COMPACT_ATOMS: atom_id res chain seq x y z
N MET A 1 -6.66 -14.03 9.96
CA MET A 1 -6.69 -14.44 8.54
C MET A 1 -8.10 -14.35 7.95
N LEU A 2 -9.01 -15.29 8.27
CA LEU A 2 -10.33 -15.40 7.60
C LEU A 2 -11.16 -14.11 7.63
N VAL A 3 -11.23 -13.41 8.78
CA VAL A 3 -11.98 -12.15 8.90
C VAL A 3 -11.47 -11.08 7.91
N VAL A 4 -10.15 -10.94 7.79
CA VAL A 4 -9.54 -9.96 6.87
C VAL A 4 -9.75 -10.38 5.42
N ALA A 5 -9.60 -11.68 5.12
CA ALA A 5 -9.84 -12.22 3.79
C ALA A 5 -11.30 -11.98 3.34
N LEU A 6 -12.27 -12.32 4.20
CA LEU A 6 -13.69 -12.14 3.93
C LEU A 6 -14.06 -10.67 3.78
N PHE A 7 -13.57 -9.80 4.67
CA PHE A 7 -13.79 -8.36 4.54
C PHE A 7 -13.27 -7.83 3.20
N THR A 8 -12.04 -8.20 2.84
CA THR A 8 -11.38 -7.74 1.61
C THR A 8 -12.07 -8.30 0.38
N MET A 9 -12.48 -9.56 0.41
CA MET A 9 -13.24 -10.22 -0.65
C MET A 9 -14.59 -9.53 -0.87
N THR A 10 -15.36 -9.34 0.20
CA THR A 10 -16.69 -8.70 0.12
C THR A 10 -16.58 -7.29 -0.43
N TYR A 11 -15.63 -6.49 0.08
CA TYR A 11 -15.45 -5.13 -0.41
C TYR A 11 -14.96 -5.09 -1.86
N ALA A 12 -13.94 -5.89 -2.22
CA ALA A 12 -13.46 -5.97 -3.61
C ALA A 12 -14.56 -6.44 -4.58
N ALA A 13 -15.34 -7.44 -4.18
CA ALA A 13 -16.46 -7.96 -4.98
C ALA A 13 -17.55 -6.90 -5.15
N ALA A 14 -17.95 -6.22 -4.08
CA ALA A 14 -18.92 -5.12 -4.15
C ALA A 14 -18.44 -4.02 -5.12
N ARG A 15 -17.16 -3.63 -5.05
CA ARG A 15 -16.57 -2.65 -5.97
C ARG A 15 -16.57 -3.14 -7.43
N ALA A 16 -16.20 -4.40 -7.67
CA ALA A 16 -16.20 -4.98 -9.01
C ALA A 16 -17.62 -5.09 -9.60
N ILE A 17 -18.65 -5.30 -8.78
CA ILE A 17 -20.05 -5.36 -9.19
C ILE A 17 -20.62 -3.96 -9.47
N HIS A 18 -20.36 -3.00 -8.59
CA HIS A 18 -20.94 -1.65 -8.71
C HIS A 18 -20.21 -0.78 -9.74
N GLU A 19 -18.90 -1.00 -9.95
CA GLU A 19 -18.08 -0.22 -10.88
C GLU A 19 -17.23 -1.14 -11.78
N PRO A 20 -17.85 -2.01 -12.59
CA PRO A 20 -17.12 -3.02 -13.38
C PRO A 20 -16.18 -2.39 -14.42
N ALA A 21 -16.61 -1.26 -15.00
CA ALA A 21 -15.84 -0.50 -15.98
C ALA A 21 -14.70 0.31 -15.36
N TRP A 22 -14.61 0.41 -14.02
CA TRP A 22 -13.54 1.17 -13.40
C TRP A 22 -12.24 0.39 -13.44
N SER A 23 -11.28 0.91 -14.21
CA SER A 23 -9.97 0.30 -14.30
C SER A 23 -9.12 0.54 -13.05
N THR A 24 -8.41 -0.51 -12.65
CA THR A 24 -7.55 -0.54 -11.47
C THR A 24 -6.08 -0.62 -11.88
N ASP A 25 -5.17 -0.32 -10.95
CA ASP A 25 -3.74 -0.49 -11.19
C ASP A 25 -3.38 -1.95 -11.50
N PHE A 26 -4.15 -2.91 -10.98
CA PHE A 26 -3.97 -4.32 -11.28
C PHE A 26 -4.38 -4.70 -12.70
N ASP A 27 -5.25 -3.92 -13.36
CA ASP A 27 -5.66 -4.22 -14.74
C ASP A 27 -4.47 -4.10 -15.69
N GLN A 28 -3.62 -3.10 -15.49
CA GLN A 28 -2.37 -2.95 -16.23
C GLN A 28 -1.54 -4.23 -16.14
N LEU A 29 -1.40 -4.76 -14.93
CA LEU A 29 -0.67 -6.00 -14.66
C LEU A 29 -1.34 -7.22 -15.29
N TRP A 30 -2.66 -7.30 -15.26
CA TRP A 30 -3.41 -8.39 -15.87
C TRP A 30 -3.27 -8.39 -17.40
N HIS A 31 -3.37 -7.22 -18.05
CA HIS A 31 -3.17 -7.08 -19.49
C HIS A 31 -1.72 -7.40 -19.90
N ALA A 32 -0.75 -6.85 -19.17
CA ALA A 32 0.67 -7.15 -19.36
C ALA A 32 0.96 -8.65 -19.17
N ALA A 33 0.37 -9.27 -18.15
CA ALA A 33 0.56 -10.68 -17.85
C ALA A 33 -0.04 -11.59 -18.93
N ARG A 34 -1.19 -11.22 -19.52
CA ARG A 34 -1.75 -11.93 -20.67
C ARG A 34 -0.84 -11.84 -21.90
N ALA A 35 -0.27 -10.68 -22.17
CA ALA A 35 0.71 -10.53 -23.24
C ALA A 35 1.92 -11.43 -23.01
N LEU A 36 2.47 -11.42 -21.78
CA LEU A 36 3.58 -12.27 -21.39
C LEU A 36 3.29 -13.76 -21.57
N VAL A 37 2.12 -14.24 -21.10
CA VAL A 37 1.68 -15.64 -21.24
C VAL A 37 1.47 -16.03 -22.71
N ALA A 38 1.09 -15.09 -23.56
CA ALA A 38 0.96 -15.29 -25.01
C ALA A 38 2.31 -15.22 -25.76
N GLY A 39 3.44 -15.05 -25.05
CA GLY A 39 4.77 -14.93 -25.65
C GLY A 39 5.09 -13.53 -26.21
N GLY A 40 4.25 -12.54 -25.93
CA GLY A 40 4.46 -11.15 -26.31
C GLY A 40 5.20 -10.31 -25.26
N ASN A 41 5.52 -9.07 -25.61
CA ASN A 41 6.15 -8.12 -24.69
C ASN A 41 5.10 -7.45 -23.78
N PRO A 42 5.21 -7.58 -22.44
CA PRO A 42 4.28 -6.95 -21.51
C PRO A 42 4.31 -5.41 -21.53
N TYR A 43 5.42 -4.80 -21.93
CA TYR A 43 5.58 -3.34 -21.97
C TYR A 43 4.94 -2.69 -23.19
N ASP A 44 4.57 -3.47 -24.23
CA ASP A 44 3.99 -2.95 -25.47
C ASP A 44 2.46 -2.79 -25.40
N VAL A 45 1.79 -3.40 -24.41
CA VAL A 45 0.33 -3.50 -24.39
C VAL A 45 -0.37 -2.48 -23.47
N VAL A 46 0.34 -1.87 -22.52
CA VAL A 46 -0.22 -0.89 -21.56
C VAL A 46 0.33 0.51 -21.82
N GLY A 47 -0.57 1.47 -22.01
CA GLY A 47 -0.26 2.91 -22.04
C GLY A 47 -1.04 3.69 -23.11
N PRO A 48 -0.68 4.97 -23.31
CA PRO A 48 -1.41 5.84 -24.23
C PRO A 48 -1.37 5.29 -25.66
N GLY A 49 -2.53 5.12 -26.29
CA GLY A 49 -2.61 4.61 -27.65
C GLY A 49 -2.36 3.10 -27.80
N LYS A 50 -2.16 2.36 -26.70
CA LYS A 50 -1.89 0.91 -26.73
C LYS A 50 -3.17 0.07 -26.58
N ALA A 51 -3.02 -1.25 -26.68
CA ALA A 51 -4.14 -2.19 -26.61
C ALA A 51 -4.97 -2.03 -25.33
N PHE A 52 -4.31 -1.85 -24.18
CA PHE A 52 -4.92 -1.38 -22.95
C PHE A 52 -4.62 0.11 -22.78
N GLN A 53 -5.65 0.93 -23.06
CA GLN A 53 -5.58 2.38 -22.92
C GLN A 53 -5.41 2.75 -21.46
N TRP A 54 -4.31 3.45 -21.18
CA TRP A 54 -3.97 3.95 -19.85
C TRP A 54 -3.20 5.26 -20.00
N ASP A 55 -3.31 6.17 -19.04
CA ASP A 55 -2.68 7.50 -19.12
C ASP A 55 -1.15 7.44 -19.11
N TRP A 56 -0.58 6.31 -18.66
CA TRP A 56 0.87 6.12 -18.49
C TRP A 56 1.34 4.77 -19.06
N PRO A 57 2.61 4.64 -19.45
CA PRO A 57 3.17 3.33 -19.75
C PRO A 57 3.16 2.44 -18.50
N LEU A 58 3.50 1.16 -18.67
CA LEU A 58 3.58 0.21 -17.58
C LEU A 58 4.72 0.55 -16.61
N TYR A 59 4.41 1.27 -15.52
CA TYR A 59 5.39 1.60 -14.47
C TYR A 59 5.76 0.43 -13.56
N TYR A 60 5.01 -0.67 -13.61
CA TYR A 60 5.34 -1.85 -12.84
C TYR A 60 6.51 -2.61 -13.47
N PRO A 61 7.46 -3.09 -12.65
CA PRO A 61 8.54 -3.95 -13.13
C PRO A 61 8.01 -5.36 -13.44
N LEU A 62 8.73 -6.11 -14.26
CA LEU A 62 8.32 -7.45 -14.70
C LEU A 62 8.01 -8.44 -13.56
N PRO A 63 8.70 -8.43 -12.40
CA PRO A 63 8.30 -9.28 -11.27
C PRO A 63 6.84 -9.11 -10.86
N ALA A 64 6.26 -7.91 -10.95
CA ALA A 64 4.85 -7.67 -10.68
C ALA A 64 3.94 -8.37 -11.71
N VAL A 65 4.34 -8.32 -12.99
CA VAL A 65 3.63 -8.97 -14.11
C VAL A 65 3.68 -10.49 -13.96
N VAL A 66 4.84 -11.05 -13.61
CA VAL A 66 5.03 -12.49 -13.36
C VAL A 66 4.14 -12.96 -12.21
N LEU A 67 4.07 -12.18 -11.12
CA LEU A 67 3.19 -12.49 -9.99
C LEU A 67 1.69 -12.32 -10.33
N ALA A 68 1.35 -11.52 -11.34
CA ALA A 68 -0.02 -11.39 -11.86
C ALA A 68 -0.39 -12.49 -12.87
N ALA A 69 0.58 -13.19 -13.47
CA ALA A 69 0.37 -14.23 -14.48
C ALA A 69 -0.61 -15.35 -14.08
N PRO A 70 -0.61 -15.87 -12.83
CA PRO A 70 -1.61 -16.86 -12.43
C PRO A 70 -3.07 -16.39 -12.55
N PHE A 71 -3.31 -15.08 -12.55
CA PHE A 71 -4.64 -14.48 -12.67
C PHE A 71 -5.03 -14.15 -14.12
N ALA A 72 -4.09 -14.27 -15.07
CA ALA A 72 -4.29 -13.91 -16.48
C ALA A 72 -5.35 -14.77 -17.19
N TRP A 73 -5.62 -15.97 -16.67
CA TRP A 73 -6.65 -16.90 -17.20
C TRP A 73 -8.07 -16.56 -16.75
N MET A 74 -8.23 -15.70 -15.75
CA MET A 74 -9.54 -15.32 -15.20
C MET A 74 -10.05 -14.05 -15.89
N PRO A 75 -11.38 -13.83 -15.97
CA PRO A 75 -11.93 -12.51 -16.27
C PRO A 75 -11.37 -11.45 -15.31
N VAL A 76 -11.05 -10.24 -15.81
CA VAL A 76 -10.37 -9.21 -15.02
C VAL A 76 -11.08 -8.88 -13.71
N ALA A 77 -12.41 -8.86 -13.69
CA ALA A 77 -13.19 -8.64 -12.46
C ALA A 77 -12.93 -9.72 -11.39
N LEU A 78 -12.89 -10.99 -11.79
CA LEU A 78 -12.58 -12.09 -10.89
C LEU A 78 -11.12 -12.04 -10.44
N ALA A 79 -10.20 -11.69 -11.35
CA ALA A 79 -8.79 -11.52 -11.07
C ALA A 79 -8.55 -10.44 -9.98
N ARG A 80 -9.24 -9.29 -10.07
CA ARG A 80 -9.20 -8.21 -9.07
C ARG A 80 -9.62 -8.70 -7.68
N VAL A 81 -10.75 -9.40 -7.61
CA VAL A 81 -11.29 -9.95 -6.35
C VAL A 81 -10.36 -11.01 -5.78
N ALA A 82 -9.88 -11.94 -6.60
CA ALA A 82 -8.98 -13.01 -6.19
C ALA A 82 -7.66 -12.47 -5.64
N PHE A 83 -7.00 -11.57 -6.37
CA PHE A 83 -5.74 -10.96 -5.93
C PHE A 83 -5.93 -10.18 -4.63
N SER A 84 -6.98 -9.36 -4.53
CA SER A 84 -7.28 -8.58 -3.32
C SER A 84 -7.56 -9.49 -2.13
N THR A 85 -8.33 -10.56 -2.33
CA THR A 85 -8.66 -11.54 -1.28
C THR A 85 -7.42 -12.26 -0.78
N ILE A 86 -6.53 -12.70 -1.67
CA ILE A 86 -5.25 -13.32 -1.30
C ILE A 86 -4.38 -12.32 -0.53
N SER A 87 -4.28 -11.08 -1.02
CA SER A 87 -3.53 -10.01 -0.35
C SER A 87 -4.05 -9.74 1.07
N GLY A 88 -5.37 -9.66 1.23
CA GLY A 88 -6.03 -9.51 2.53
C GLY A 88 -5.87 -10.75 3.43
N ALA A 89 -5.90 -11.97 2.87
CA ALA A 89 -5.66 -13.19 3.62
C ALA A 89 -4.23 -13.24 4.16
N VAL A 90 -3.23 -12.95 3.32
CA VAL A 90 -1.81 -12.91 3.71
C VAL A 90 -1.59 -11.84 4.78
N LEU A 91 -2.13 -10.62 4.59
CA LEU A 91 -2.07 -9.58 5.63
C LEU A 91 -2.77 -10.02 6.92
N GLY A 92 -3.94 -10.64 6.82
CA GLY A 92 -4.69 -11.13 7.97
C GLY A 92 -3.99 -12.28 8.71
N TYR A 93 -3.16 -13.06 8.02
CA TYR A 93 -2.26 -14.03 8.63
C TYR A 93 -1.08 -13.33 9.32
N ALA A 94 -0.46 -12.35 8.63
CA ALA A 94 0.64 -11.53 9.16
C ALA A 94 0.27 -10.77 10.44
N LEU A 95 -0.93 -10.18 10.48
CA LEU A 95 -1.44 -9.46 11.64
C LEU A 95 -1.63 -10.40 12.83
N GLY A 96 -2.19 -11.60 12.62
CA GLY A 96 -2.41 -12.57 13.70
C GLY A 96 -3.09 -11.91 14.93
N PRO A 97 -2.54 -12.06 16.16
CA PRO A 97 -3.05 -11.40 17.36
C PRO A 97 -3.04 -9.86 17.31
N ARG A 98 -2.17 -9.25 16.49
CA ARG A 98 -2.06 -7.78 16.32
C ARG A 98 -3.31 -7.19 15.67
N LEU A 99 -4.19 -7.99 15.09
CA LEU A 99 -5.48 -7.52 14.58
C LEU A 99 -6.30 -6.79 15.67
N ARG A 100 -6.10 -7.11 16.95
CA ARG A 100 -6.75 -6.39 18.07
C ARG A 100 -6.41 -4.91 18.13
N THR A 101 -5.17 -4.55 17.80
CA THR A 101 -4.72 -3.15 17.72
C THR A 101 -4.86 -2.58 16.31
N HIS A 102 -4.82 -3.43 15.29
CA HIS A 102 -4.76 -3.02 13.88
C HIS A 102 -6.09 -3.14 13.13
N TRP A 103 -7.20 -3.58 13.73
CA TRP A 103 -8.50 -3.59 13.05
C TRP A 103 -8.89 -2.24 12.41
N PRO A 104 -8.53 -1.06 12.98
CA PRO A 104 -8.83 0.22 12.33
C PRO A 104 -8.24 0.36 10.93
N LEU A 105 -7.14 -0.35 10.64
CA LEU A 105 -6.55 -0.42 9.30
C LEU A 105 -7.61 -0.80 8.26
N LEU A 106 -8.42 -1.82 8.54
CA LEU A 106 -9.38 -2.36 7.56
C LEU A 106 -10.44 -1.34 7.14
N LEU A 107 -10.78 -0.42 8.06
CA LEU A 107 -11.75 0.63 7.81
C LEU A 107 -11.10 1.97 7.42
N SER A 108 -9.77 2.04 7.38
CA SER A 108 -9.06 3.25 6.95
C SER A 108 -9.29 3.53 5.47
N ALA A 109 -9.27 4.81 5.08
CA ALA A 109 -9.34 5.18 3.67
C ALA A 109 -8.17 4.57 2.87
N ALA A 110 -6.98 4.49 3.47
CA ALA A 110 -5.81 3.88 2.83
C ALA A 110 -6.05 2.41 2.44
N TYR A 111 -6.61 1.59 3.34
CA TYR A 111 -6.86 0.17 3.06
C TYR A 111 -8.04 -0.04 2.11
N LEU A 112 -9.12 0.72 2.29
CA LEU A 112 -10.29 0.66 1.41
C LEU A 112 -9.88 1.07 -0.01
N ILE A 113 -9.15 2.17 -0.19
CA ILE A 113 -8.63 2.58 -1.50
C ILE A 113 -7.62 1.57 -2.05
N ALA A 114 -6.76 0.98 -1.21
CA ALA A 114 -5.86 -0.09 -1.65
C ALA A 114 -6.64 -1.29 -2.19
N THR A 115 -7.73 -1.67 -1.52
CA THR A 115 -8.57 -2.82 -1.95
C THR A 115 -9.35 -2.49 -3.21
N SER A 116 -9.96 -1.29 -3.31
CA SER A 116 -10.73 -0.88 -4.48
C SER A 116 -9.88 -0.69 -5.73
N ARG A 117 -8.60 -0.33 -5.56
CA ARG A 117 -7.59 -0.23 -6.63
C ARG A 117 -6.76 -1.49 -6.82
N THR A 118 -7.08 -2.58 -6.11
CA THR A 118 -6.38 -3.87 -6.19
C THR A 118 -4.85 -3.71 -6.05
N GLN A 119 -4.43 -3.05 -4.98
CA GLN A 119 -3.04 -2.64 -4.76
C GLN A 119 -2.19 -3.67 -4.04
N TRP A 120 -0.87 -3.56 -4.25
CA TRP A 120 0.17 -4.33 -3.55
C TRP A 120 0.34 -3.97 -2.08
N ALA A 121 -0.16 -2.82 -1.64
CA ALA A 121 0.12 -2.26 -0.32
C ALA A 121 -0.19 -3.20 0.87
N PRO A 122 -1.27 -4.01 0.87
CA PRO A 122 -1.50 -5.02 1.91
C PRO A 122 -0.41 -6.10 1.97
N LEU A 123 0.10 -6.57 0.82
CA LEU A 123 1.21 -7.54 0.76
C LEU A 123 2.55 -6.90 1.19
N VAL A 124 2.78 -5.65 0.79
CA VAL A 124 3.96 -4.89 1.22
C VAL A 124 3.97 -4.74 2.74
N LEU A 125 2.83 -4.36 3.35
CA LEU A 125 2.71 -4.28 4.81
C LEU A 125 2.89 -5.67 5.46
N ALA A 126 2.33 -6.73 4.88
CA ALA A 126 2.48 -8.10 5.40
C ALA A 126 3.95 -8.56 5.46
N THR A 127 4.82 -8.05 4.57
CA THR A 127 6.25 -8.39 4.52
C THR A 127 7.00 -8.01 5.81
N LEU A 128 6.51 -7.02 6.57
CA LEU A 128 7.09 -6.63 7.85
C LEU A 128 7.00 -7.74 8.92
N TRP A 129 6.06 -8.68 8.77
CA TRP A 129 5.88 -9.81 9.68
C TRP A 129 6.07 -11.19 9.00
N LEU A 130 5.94 -11.26 7.68
CA LEU A 130 6.09 -12.47 6.88
C LEU A 130 7.19 -12.27 5.83
N PRO A 131 8.46 -12.59 6.13
CA PRO A 131 9.57 -12.32 5.20
C PRO A 131 9.43 -12.97 3.83
N TRP A 132 8.77 -14.14 3.72
CA TRP A 132 8.52 -14.78 2.42
C TRP A 132 7.57 -13.96 1.52
N ALA A 133 6.77 -13.06 2.09
CA ALA A 133 5.99 -12.08 1.33
C ALA A 133 6.89 -11.00 0.68
N GLY A 134 8.22 -11.08 0.86
CA GLY A 134 9.22 -10.25 0.21
C GLY A 134 9.17 -10.26 -1.33
N VAL A 135 8.45 -11.19 -1.95
CA VAL A 135 8.10 -11.09 -3.39
C VAL A 135 7.38 -9.78 -3.74
N ALA A 136 6.60 -9.21 -2.80
CA ALA A 136 5.93 -7.92 -2.97
C ALA A 136 6.94 -6.75 -3.07
N ILE A 137 8.16 -6.90 -2.54
CA ILE A 137 9.22 -5.91 -2.67
C ILE A 137 9.64 -5.79 -4.12
N ALA A 138 9.83 -6.92 -4.82
CA ALA A 138 10.17 -6.90 -6.24
C ALA A 138 9.02 -6.39 -7.11
N ALA A 139 7.76 -6.65 -6.71
CA ALA A 139 6.58 -6.19 -7.43
C ALA A 139 6.39 -4.66 -7.34
N LYS A 140 6.71 -4.05 -6.19
CA LYS A 140 6.56 -2.61 -5.94
C LYS A 140 7.82 -2.07 -5.24
N PRO A 141 8.95 -1.93 -5.96
CA PRO A 141 10.26 -1.71 -5.36
C PRO A 141 10.39 -0.38 -4.62
N ASN A 142 9.71 0.69 -5.06
CA ASN A 142 9.70 1.97 -4.36
C ASN A 142 9.20 1.85 -2.90
N VAL A 143 8.06 1.23 -2.66
CA VAL A 143 7.51 1.04 -1.30
C VAL A 143 8.13 -0.17 -0.62
N GLY A 144 8.45 -1.22 -1.38
CA GLY A 144 9.07 -2.44 -0.88
C GLY A 144 10.48 -2.23 -0.31
N LEU A 145 11.32 -1.42 -0.96
CA LEU A 145 12.64 -1.08 -0.43
C LEU A 145 12.53 -0.29 0.88
N ALA A 146 11.46 0.50 1.08
CA ALA A 146 11.22 1.17 2.34
C ALA A 146 10.99 0.18 3.47
N VAL A 147 10.25 -0.91 3.20
CA VAL A 147 10.01 -1.99 4.17
C VAL A 147 11.31 -2.68 4.60
N LEU A 148 12.27 -2.88 3.69
CA LEU A 148 13.57 -3.48 4.04
C LEU A 148 14.31 -2.71 5.14
N THR A 149 14.16 -1.38 5.19
CA THR A 149 14.81 -0.54 6.19
C THR A 149 14.38 -0.89 7.63
N ALA A 150 13.17 -1.44 7.81
CA ALA A 150 12.64 -1.84 9.09
C ALA A 150 13.11 -3.24 9.53
N LEU A 151 13.43 -4.11 8.58
CA LEU A 151 13.81 -5.50 8.83
C LEU A 151 15.25 -5.62 9.34
N ARG A 152 15.56 -6.74 10.01
CA ARG A 152 16.91 -7.11 10.47
C ARG A 152 17.09 -8.63 10.50
N GLY A 153 18.35 -9.07 10.57
CA GLY A 153 18.72 -10.47 10.75
C GLY A 153 18.09 -11.40 9.72
N ARG A 154 17.58 -12.55 10.17
CA ARG A 154 16.98 -13.57 9.30
C ARG A 154 15.75 -13.07 8.54
N HIS A 155 14.96 -12.16 9.13
CA HIS A 155 13.80 -11.58 8.44
C HIS A 155 14.22 -10.74 7.23
N LEU A 156 15.28 -9.93 7.37
CA LEU A 156 15.83 -9.15 6.26
C LEU A 156 16.36 -10.07 5.15
N VAL A 157 17.16 -11.07 5.51
CA VAL A 157 17.75 -12.02 4.55
C VAL A 157 16.66 -12.77 3.79
N ASN A 158 15.64 -13.29 4.48
CA ASN A 158 14.54 -14.01 3.86
C ASN A 158 13.72 -13.13 2.91
N ALA A 159 13.48 -11.87 3.27
CA ALA A 159 12.77 -10.92 2.41
C ALA A 159 13.57 -10.58 1.14
N ILE A 160 14.88 -10.34 1.28
CA ILE A 160 15.78 -10.11 0.14
C ILE A 160 15.85 -11.37 -0.74
N ALA A 161 15.97 -12.55 -0.16
CA ALA A 161 16.02 -13.81 -0.91
C ALA A 161 14.73 -14.04 -1.71
N ALA A 162 13.55 -13.79 -1.13
CA ALA A 162 12.28 -13.89 -1.83
C ALA A 162 12.17 -12.87 -2.98
N ALA A 163 12.57 -11.61 -2.75
CA ALA A 163 12.59 -10.57 -3.78
C ALA A 163 13.58 -10.89 -4.92
N ALA A 164 14.76 -11.38 -4.57
CA ALA A 164 15.80 -11.78 -5.52
C ALA A 164 15.34 -12.97 -6.38
N ALA A 165 14.73 -13.99 -5.76
CA ALA A 165 14.25 -15.17 -6.47
C ALA A 165 13.23 -14.81 -7.56
N ILE A 166 12.22 -13.98 -7.25
CA ILE A 166 11.24 -13.56 -8.25
C ILE A 166 11.84 -12.63 -9.30
N THR A 167 12.82 -11.80 -8.94
CA THR A 167 13.52 -10.92 -9.89
C THR A 167 14.38 -11.70 -10.87
N LEU A 168 15.07 -12.75 -10.39
CA LEU A 168 15.83 -13.66 -11.23
C LEU A 168 14.92 -14.47 -12.15
N LEU A 169 13.79 -14.96 -11.64
CA LEU A 169 12.77 -15.63 -12.47
C LEU A 169 12.27 -14.71 -13.58
N ALA A 170 11.89 -13.46 -13.25
CA ALA A 170 11.46 -12.47 -14.23
C ALA A 170 12.54 -12.21 -15.30
N THR A 171 13.80 -12.08 -14.88
CA THR A 171 14.92 -11.88 -15.80
C THR A 171 15.14 -13.08 -16.73
N GLY A 172 14.95 -14.30 -16.23
CA GLY A 172 14.99 -15.52 -17.04
C GLY A 172 13.85 -15.61 -18.06
N ILE A 173 12.66 -15.08 -17.72
CA ILE A 173 11.49 -15.07 -18.60
C ILE A 173 11.66 -14.03 -19.72
N HIS A 174 12.11 -12.81 -19.40
CA HIS A 174 12.25 -11.74 -20.39
C HIS A 174 13.44 -10.83 -20.05
N PRO A 175 14.66 -11.14 -20.53
CA PRO A 175 15.91 -10.49 -20.10
C PRO A 175 15.98 -8.96 -20.28
N GLN A 176 15.24 -8.40 -21.24
CA GLN A 176 15.27 -6.98 -21.60
C GLN A 176 14.46 -6.09 -20.65
N TRP A 177 13.67 -6.68 -19.77
CA TRP A 177 12.67 -5.99 -18.95
C TRP A 177 13.23 -4.81 -18.14
N ILE A 178 14.48 -4.88 -17.67
CA ILE A 178 15.10 -3.80 -16.90
C ILE A 178 15.22 -2.55 -17.76
N SER A 179 15.65 -2.69 -19.02
CA SER A 179 15.81 -1.57 -19.94
C SER A 179 14.47 -0.95 -20.34
N GLU A 180 13.45 -1.79 -20.59
CA GLU A 180 12.10 -1.36 -20.96
C GLU A 180 11.37 -0.71 -19.78
N TRP A 181 11.51 -1.28 -18.59
CA TRP A 181 10.97 -0.69 -17.35
C TRP A 181 11.63 0.65 -17.05
N ARG A 182 12.96 0.76 -17.17
CA ARG A 182 13.68 2.04 -17.01
C ARG A 182 13.21 3.08 -18.02
N ALA A 183 13.02 2.71 -19.28
CA ALA A 183 12.44 3.60 -20.29
C ALA A 183 11.03 4.04 -19.91
N SER A 184 10.22 3.14 -19.35
CA SER A 184 8.84 3.42 -18.94
C SER A 184 8.77 4.41 -17.78
N ILE A 185 9.68 4.34 -16.80
CA ILE A 185 9.66 5.23 -15.61
C ILE A 185 10.52 6.49 -15.75
N ALA A 186 11.27 6.65 -16.85
CA ALA A 186 12.20 7.78 -17.01
C ALA A 186 11.50 9.15 -17.00
N ASP A 187 10.22 9.20 -17.40
CA ASP A 187 9.44 10.42 -17.54
C ASP A 187 8.19 10.41 -16.64
N ALA A 188 8.35 9.99 -15.37
CA ALA A 188 7.26 9.93 -14.39
C ALA A 188 7.35 11.09 -13.37
N PRO A 189 6.90 12.32 -13.72
CA PRO A 189 7.13 13.53 -12.93
C PRO A 189 6.41 13.53 -11.56
N HIS A 190 5.34 12.76 -11.41
CA HIS A 190 4.60 12.63 -10.16
C HIS A 190 5.24 11.64 -9.17
N ILE A 191 6.29 10.91 -9.55
CA ILE A 191 7.00 9.99 -8.67
C ILE A 191 8.07 10.78 -7.91
N VAL A 192 7.75 11.18 -6.69
CA VAL A 192 8.60 12.06 -5.87
C VAL A 192 8.67 11.52 -4.44
N ALA A 193 9.85 11.60 -3.82
CA ALA A 193 10.00 11.17 -2.44
C ALA A 193 9.34 12.19 -1.49
N PRO A 194 8.57 11.76 -0.46
CA PRO A 194 7.93 12.68 0.48
C PRO A 194 8.90 13.65 1.16
N LEU A 195 10.17 13.27 1.34
CA LEU A 195 11.21 14.14 1.89
C LEU A 195 11.34 15.47 1.10
N PHE A 196 11.17 15.41 -0.22
CA PHE A 196 11.31 16.58 -1.11
C PHE A 196 10.03 17.38 -1.29
N MET A 197 8.92 16.95 -0.69
CA MET A 197 7.71 17.76 -0.62
C MET A 197 7.89 18.88 0.41
N PRO A 198 7.14 20.00 0.31
CA PRO A 198 7.03 20.98 1.38
C PRO A 198 6.84 20.35 2.76
N TRP A 199 7.67 20.78 3.73
CA TRP A 199 7.75 20.23 5.10
C TRP A 199 8.27 18.80 5.21
N GLY A 200 8.49 18.12 4.09
CA GLY A 200 8.99 16.76 3.99
C GLY A 200 10.37 16.58 4.63
N PHE A 201 11.24 17.59 4.58
CA PHE A 201 12.58 17.54 5.18
C PHE A 201 12.54 17.22 6.69
N LEU A 202 11.45 17.53 7.39
CA LEU A 202 11.25 17.18 8.80
C LEU A 202 11.19 15.66 9.01
N LEU A 203 10.78 14.89 8.00
CA LEU A 203 10.74 13.42 8.08
C LEU A 203 12.13 12.80 8.27
N ALA A 204 13.21 13.51 7.92
CA ALA A 204 14.58 13.09 8.24
C ALA A 204 14.82 12.97 9.76
N LEU A 205 14.04 13.67 10.60
CA LEU A 205 14.13 13.56 12.05
C LEU A 205 13.80 12.15 12.56
N ALA A 206 13.13 11.30 11.75
CA ALA A 206 12.96 9.89 12.07
C ALA A 206 14.30 9.17 12.33
N ALA A 207 15.40 9.64 11.74
CA ALA A 207 16.75 9.13 11.99
C ALA A 207 17.21 9.29 13.45
N LEU A 208 16.67 10.26 14.20
CA LEU A 208 16.94 10.41 15.65
C LEU A 208 16.45 9.21 16.46
N ARG A 209 15.56 8.39 15.88
CA ARG A 209 15.01 7.17 16.47
C ARG A 209 15.42 5.90 15.70
N TRP A 210 16.57 5.92 15.00
CA TRP A 210 17.00 4.86 14.07
C TRP A 210 17.08 3.43 14.66
N ARG A 211 17.19 3.26 15.99
CA ARG A 211 17.19 1.92 16.60
C ARG A 211 15.83 1.25 16.52
N ARG A 212 14.76 2.02 16.26
CA ARG A 212 13.40 1.50 16.13
C ARG A 212 13.11 1.09 14.69
N ALA A 213 12.46 -0.06 14.51
CA ALA A 213 12.02 -0.51 13.17
C ALA A 213 10.98 0.43 12.54
N ASP A 214 10.08 0.98 13.35
CA ASP A 214 9.03 1.90 12.89
C ASP A 214 9.59 3.26 12.41
N ALA A 215 10.62 3.78 13.08
CA ALA A 215 11.35 4.96 12.65
C ALA A 215 12.12 4.74 11.34
N ARG A 216 12.78 3.58 11.20
CA ARG A 216 13.47 3.23 9.95
C ARG A 216 12.48 3.11 8.79
N LEU A 217 11.35 2.44 8.99
CA LEU A 217 10.28 2.35 7.99
C LEU A 217 9.82 3.74 7.54
N LEU A 218 9.53 4.64 8.49
CA LEU A 218 9.09 6.00 8.20
C LEU A 218 10.13 6.76 7.38
N LEU A 219 11.40 6.65 7.75
CA LEU A 219 12.51 7.25 7.00
C LEU A 219 12.64 6.66 5.59
N GLY A 220 12.51 5.34 5.45
CA GLY A 220 12.53 4.65 4.16
C GLY A 220 11.41 5.12 3.24
N LEU A 221 10.18 5.24 3.76
CA LEU A 221 9.03 5.75 3.01
C LEU A 221 9.22 7.22 2.63
N ALA A 222 9.86 8.02 3.49
CA ALA A 222 10.15 9.42 3.20
C ALA A 222 11.21 9.60 2.10
N LEU A 223 12.22 8.72 2.05
CA LEU A 223 13.36 8.82 1.13
C LEU A 223 13.09 8.23 -0.25
N LEU A 224 12.25 7.19 -0.34
CA LEU A 224 12.06 6.48 -1.59
C LEU A 224 10.94 7.11 -2.43
N PRO A 225 11.22 7.38 -3.72
CA PRO A 225 10.28 8.08 -4.57
C PRO A 225 9.10 7.16 -4.94
N HIS A 226 7.88 7.65 -4.72
CA HIS A 226 6.65 6.93 -5.05
C HIS A 226 5.55 7.90 -5.47
N THR A 227 4.56 7.41 -6.19
CA THR A 227 3.37 8.21 -6.53
C THR A 227 2.60 8.52 -5.25
N PRO A 228 2.36 9.79 -4.90
CA PRO A 228 1.56 10.10 -3.73
C PRO A 228 0.13 9.57 -3.89
N SER A 229 -0.18 8.52 -3.15
CA SER A 229 -1.48 7.85 -3.16
C SER A 229 -1.86 7.39 -1.76
N LEU A 230 -3.15 7.35 -1.45
CA LEU A 230 -3.62 6.92 -0.13
C LEU A 230 -3.21 5.49 0.21
N TYR A 231 -3.21 4.59 -0.77
CA TYR A 231 -2.84 3.21 -0.55
C TYR A 231 -1.37 3.02 -0.15
N ASP A 232 -0.49 3.97 -0.49
CA ASP A 232 0.93 3.91 -0.11
C ASP A 232 1.15 4.31 1.36
N LEU A 233 0.09 4.74 2.07
CA LEU A 233 0.11 4.99 3.50
C LEU A 233 -0.18 3.73 4.33
N VAL A 234 -0.62 2.63 3.72
CA VAL A 234 -0.91 1.37 4.42
C VAL A 234 0.29 0.87 5.24
N PRO A 235 1.54 0.89 4.74
CA PRO A 235 2.70 0.50 5.53
C PRO A 235 2.90 1.31 6.83
N LEU A 236 2.40 2.56 6.90
CA LEU A 236 2.51 3.38 8.12
C LEU A 236 1.73 2.79 9.31
N PHE A 237 0.78 1.88 9.09
CA PHE A 237 0.09 1.20 10.18
C PHE A 237 1.02 0.32 11.01
N PHE A 238 2.20 -0.05 10.51
CA PHE A 238 3.23 -0.71 11.33
C PHE A 238 3.74 0.17 12.49
N LEU A 239 3.59 1.49 12.42
CA LEU A 239 3.99 2.42 13.48
C LEU A 239 3.03 2.36 14.68
N ALA A 240 1.81 1.84 14.49
CA ALA A 240 0.79 1.76 15.54
C ALA A 240 1.13 0.67 16.56
N ARG A 241 1.36 1.07 17.80
CA ARG A 241 1.61 0.19 18.95
C ARG A 241 0.36 -0.01 19.79
N THR A 242 -0.56 0.95 19.75
CA THR A 242 -1.82 0.91 20.49
C THR A 242 -3.02 1.03 19.56
N LEU A 243 -4.19 0.60 20.03
CA LEU A 243 -5.45 0.80 19.32
C LEU A 243 -5.70 2.29 19.03
N ARG A 244 -5.35 3.18 19.97
CA ARG A 244 -5.51 4.64 19.78
C ARG A 244 -4.67 5.15 18.61
N GLU A 245 -3.42 4.75 18.51
CA GLU A 245 -2.54 5.18 17.41
C GLU A 245 -3.04 4.66 16.05
N SER A 246 -3.52 3.42 16.01
CA SER A 246 -4.14 2.83 14.82
C SER A 246 -5.42 3.57 14.41
N LEU A 247 -6.28 3.90 15.37
CA LEU A 247 -7.49 4.71 15.16
C LEU A 247 -7.15 6.11 14.63
N VAL A 248 -6.16 6.79 15.25
CA VAL A 248 -5.72 8.11 14.80
C VAL A 248 -5.20 8.04 13.37
N LEU A 249 -4.31 7.09 13.03
CA LEU A 249 -3.84 6.92 11.66
C LEU A 249 -5.00 6.65 10.69
N ALA A 250 -5.92 5.76 11.04
CA ALA A 250 -7.09 5.46 10.19
C ALA A 250 -7.97 6.68 9.94
N VAL A 251 -8.28 7.45 10.98
CA VAL A 251 -9.04 8.71 10.86
C VAL A 251 -8.28 9.73 10.02
N LEU A 252 -6.96 9.90 10.21
CA LEU A 252 -6.16 10.83 9.42
C LEU A 252 -6.17 10.47 7.92
N THR A 253 -6.22 9.18 7.56
CA THR A 253 -6.39 8.81 6.14
C THR A 253 -7.75 9.20 5.57
N HIS A 254 -8.82 9.18 6.38
CA HIS A 254 -10.14 9.70 5.99
C HIS A 254 -10.16 11.21 5.90
N VAL A 255 -9.52 11.92 6.84
CA VAL A 255 -9.34 13.37 6.77
C VAL A 255 -8.61 13.75 5.48
N LEU A 256 -7.57 13.00 5.11
CA LEU A 256 -6.88 13.21 3.84
C LEU A 256 -7.78 12.88 2.63
N PHE A 257 -8.55 11.80 2.67
CA PHE A 257 -9.46 11.46 1.57
C PHE A 257 -10.56 12.51 1.38
N PHE A 258 -11.33 12.80 2.43
CA PHE A 258 -12.46 13.72 2.33
C PHE A 258 -12.00 15.18 2.29
N GLY A 259 -11.00 15.57 3.07
CA GLY A 259 -10.53 16.96 3.10
C GLY A 259 -9.73 17.37 1.87
N PHE A 260 -9.18 16.40 1.13
CA PHE A 260 -8.41 16.66 -0.08
C PHE A 260 -9.04 15.95 -1.28
N ILE A 261 -8.91 14.63 -1.37
CA ILE A 261 -9.20 13.88 -2.60
C ILE A 261 -10.64 14.02 -3.11
N ALA A 262 -11.64 14.00 -2.23
CA ALA A 262 -13.04 14.10 -2.62
C ALA A 262 -13.42 15.48 -3.19
N PHE A 263 -12.67 16.54 -2.85
CA PHE A 263 -13.03 17.92 -3.19
C PHE A 263 -11.92 18.71 -3.91
N SER A 264 -10.71 18.18 -4.03
CA SER A 264 -9.58 18.80 -4.73
C SER A 264 -9.30 18.07 -6.04
N GLY A 265 -9.74 18.64 -7.15
CA GLY A 265 -9.26 18.28 -8.49
C GLY A 265 -8.03 19.13 -8.86
N GLY A 266 -7.02 18.50 -9.46
CA GLY A 266 -6.01 19.22 -10.24
C GLY A 266 -6.38 19.16 -11.72
N PRO A 267 -6.03 20.16 -12.55
CA PRO A 267 -6.26 20.13 -13.99
C PRO A 267 -5.51 18.96 -14.68
N THR A 268 -4.49 18.41 -14.01
CA THR A 268 -3.71 17.26 -14.47
C THR A 268 -3.50 16.27 -13.33
N PHE A 269 -3.12 15.04 -13.68
CA PHE A 269 -2.75 14.06 -12.67
C PHE A 269 -1.54 14.50 -11.82
N ASP A 270 -0.54 15.13 -12.43
CA ASP A 270 0.67 15.53 -11.71
C ASP A 270 0.40 16.64 -10.69
N THR A 271 -0.44 17.62 -11.06
CA THR A 271 -0.86 18.68 -10.12
C THR A 271 -1.67 18.11 -8.96
N TYR A 272 -2.56 17.15 -9.24
CA TYR A 272 -3.28 16.39 -8.22
C TYR A 272 -2.33 15.60 -7.31
N ALA A 273 -1.40 14.83 -7.89
CA ALA A 273 -0.46 13.99 -7.15
C ALA A 273 0.48 14.81 -6.28
N ALA A 274 1.03 15.92 -6.79
CA ALA A 274 1.87 16.82 -6.02
C ALA A 274 1.11 17.43 -4.82
N ALA A 275 -0.16 17.80 -5.03
CA ALA A 275 -0.98 18.39 -3.98
C ALA A 275 -1.41 17.36 -2.92
N LEU A 276 -1.74 16.13 -3.34
CA LEU A 276 -1.96 15.00 -2.44
C LEU A 276 -0.69 14.65 -1.65
N GLY A 277 0.49 14.71 -2.27
CA GLY A 277 1.79 14.54 -1.61
C GLY A 277 2.02 15.56 -0.50
N ARG A 278 1.76 16.84 -0.76
CA ARG A 278 1.84 17.89 0.28
C ARG A 278 0.87 17.65 1.43
N ALA A 279 -0.37 17.33 1.10
CA ALA A 279 -1.40 17.07 2.11
C ALA A 279 -1.08 15.81 2.92
N SER A 280 -0.57 14.74 2.30
CA SER A 280 -0.21 13.51 3.01
C SER A 280 0.96 13.72 3.97
N VAL A 281 1.94 14.55 3.62
CA VAL A 281 3.02 14.93 4.53
C VAL A 281 2.46 15.58 5.79
N LEU A 282 1.62 16.60 5.63
CA LEU A 282 1.06 17.36 6.75
C LEU A 282 0.08 16.54 7.60
N VAL A 283 -0.83 15.80 6.96
CA VAL A 283 -1.97 15.15 7.62
C VAL A 283 -1.59 13.78 8.17
N VAL A 284 -0.63 13.06 7.57
CA VAL A 284 -0.35 11.67 7.94
C VAL A 284 1.11 11.48 8.36
N TYR A 285 2.09 11.87 7.53
CA TYR A 285 3.50 11.61 7.84
C TYR A 285 4.01 12.41 9.04
N LEU A 286 3.66 13.70 9.19
CA LEU A 286 4.11 14.51 10.34
C LEU A 286 3.49 14.04 11.67
N PRO A 287 2.19 13.71 11.77
CA PRO A 287 1.65 13.06 12.97
C PRO A 287 2.30 11.72 13.28
N ALA A 288 2.59 10.91 12.25
CA ALA A 288 3.32 9.66 12.40
C ALA A 288 4.75 9.88 12.91
N LEU A 289 5.45 10.90 12.41
CA LEU A 289 6.76 11.32 12.89
C LEU A 289 6.71 11.76 14.36
N ALA A 290 5.73 12.58 14.74
CA ALA A 290 5.55 13.01 16.12
C ALA A 290 5.36 11.81 17.08
N ALA A 291 4.57 10.82 16.66
CA ALA A 291 4.38 9.58 17.41
C ALA A 291 5.66 8.73 17.51
N VAL A 292 6.53 8.74 16.48
CA VAL A 292 7.84 8.08 16.54
C VAL A 292 8.79 8.83 17.47
N LEU A 293 8.86 10.16 17.38
CA LEU A 293 9.76 11.01 18.15
C LEU A 293 9.42 11.04 19.64
N SER A 294 8.16 10.88 20.02
CA SER A 294 7.71 10.83 21.42
C SER A 294 8.15 9.57 22.17
N ARG A 295 8.65 8.55 21.46
CA ARG A 295 9.08 7.27 22.03
C ARG A 295 10.59 7.22 22.25
N PRO A 296 11.10 6.43 23.20
CA PRO A 296 12.54 6.25 23.40
C PRO A 296 13.21 5.56 22.19
N ASN A 297 14.46 5.93 21.91
CA ASN A 297 15.30 5.35 20.85
C ASN A 297 15.93 4.01 21.29
N VAL A 298 15.08 3.03 21.58
CA VAL A 298 15.48 1.67 21.93
C VAL A 298 14.92 0.70 20.91
N GLU A 299 15.65 -0.39 20.66
CA GLU A 299 15.14 -1.47 19.85
C GLU A 299 14.00 -2.14 20.64
N VAL A 300 12.79 -2.06 20.10
CA VAL A 300 11.62 -2.72 20.66
C VAL A 300 11.33 -3.86 19.72
N GLU A 301 11.58 -5.10 20.17
CA GLU A 301 11.06 -6.27 19.48
C GLU A 301 9.56 -6.06 19.26
N SER A 302 9.10 -6.32 18.03
CA SER A 302 7.66 -6.28 17.74
C SER A 302 6.96 -7.09 18.82
N PRO A 303 6.00 -6.51 19.60
CA PRO A 303 5.46 -7.14 20.79
C PRO A 303 5.13 -8.59 20.44
N ALA A 304 5.92 -9.50 20.99
CA ALA A 304 5.71 -10.92 20.86
C ALA A 304 4.47 -11.20 21.70
N ASP A 305 3.43 -11.70 21.03
CA ASP A 305 2.29 -12.47 21.55
C ASP A 305 2.08 -12.51 23.08
N GLU A 306 2.05 -11.36 23.75
CA GLU A 306 1.60 -11.31 25.13
C GLU A 306 0.11 -11.63 25.11
N ASN A 307 -0.32 -12.48 26.06
CA ASN A 307 -1.70 -12.91 26.30
C ASN A 307 -2.60 -11.71 26.62
N VAL A 308 -2.86 -10.89 25.62
CA VAL A 308 -3.69 -9.70 25.69
C VAL A 308 -5.15 -10.16 25.72
N SER A 309 -5.96 -9.62 26.64
CA SER A 309 -7.40 -9.90 26.66
C SER A 309 -8.07 -9.32 25.41
N TRP A 310 -9.07 -10.02 24.84
CA TRP A 310 -9.89 -9.50 23.72
C TRP A 310 -10.53 -8.13 24.04
N ARG A 311 -10.72 -7.82 25.33
CA ARG A 311 -11.23 -6.53 25.81
C ARG A 311 -10.36 -5.33 25.37
N GLN A 312 -9.07 -5.55 25.09
CA GLN A 312 -8.18 -4.49 24.58
C GLN A 312 -8.41 -4.15 23.09
N ALA A 313 -9.22 -4.94 22.36
CA ALA A 313 -9.64 -4.61 21.00
C ALA A 313 -10.78 -3.57 20.97
N LEU A 314 -11.47 -3.38 22.08
CA LEU A 314 -12.58 -2.44 22.20
C LEU A 314 -12.09 -1.06 22.67
N PRO A 315 -12.71 0.03 22.20
CA PRO A 315 -12.43 1.35 22.71
C PRO A 315 -12.86 1.44 24.18
N THR A 316 -11.88 1.46 25.09
CA THR A 316 -12.12 1.54 26.54
C THR A 316 -12.13 2.97 27.08
N THR A 317 -11.74 3.95 26.25
CA THR A 317 -11.71 5.37 26.61
C THR A 317 -12.66 6.17 25.72
N PRO A 318 -13.25 7.29 26.22
CA PRO A 318 -14.12 8.15 25.42
C PRO A 318 -13.48 8.62 24.11
N VAL A 319 -12.18 8.94 24.16
CA VAL A 319 -11.40 9.33 22.97
C VAL A 319 -11.37 8.21 21.93
N CYS A 320 -11.10 6.97 22.33
CA CYS A 320 -11.11 5.85 21.40
C CYS A 320 -12.52 5.58 20.85
N ALA A 321 -13.56 5.77 21.65
CA ALA A 321 -14.94 5.60 21.19
C ALA A 321 -15.31 6.64 20.12
N LEU A 322 -14.98 7.92 20.34
CA LEU A 322 -15.19 8.98 19.37
C LEU A 322 -14.41 8.74 18.06
N LEU A 323 -13.15 8.31 18.16
CA LEU A 323 -12.35 7.97 16.97
C LEU A 323 -12.94 6.78 16.21
N SER A 324 -13.44 5.75 16.90
CA SER A 324 -14.12 4.62 16.27
C SER A 324 -15.40 5.05 15.55
N ILE A 325 -16.20 5.95 16.14
CA ILE A 325 -17.39 6.50 15.49
C ILE A 325 -16.99 7.27 14.24
N ALA A 326 -16.01 8.17 14.33
CA ALA A 326 -15.51 8.93 13.18
C ALA A 326 -14.99 8.01 12.06
N LEU A 327 -14.25 6.97 12.41
CA LEU A 327 -13.77 5.96 11.47
C LEU A 327 -14.91 5.21 10.78
N LEU A 328 -15.91 4.75 11.55
CA LEU A 328 -17.09 4.06 11.01
C LEU A 328 -17.89 4.95 10.07
N MET A 329 -18.07 6.23 10.43
CA MET A 329 -18.72 7.21 9.56
C MET A 329 -17.92 7.39 8.26
N GLY A 330 -16.62 7.66 8.34
CA GLY A 330 -15.76 7.84 7.16
C GLY A 330 -15.73 6.62 6.25
N ALA A 331 -15.60 5.42 6.83
CA ALA A 331 -15.63 4.16 6.09
C ALA A 331 -16.99 3.94 5.40
N THR A 332 -18.09 4.20 6.12
CA THR A 332 -19.45 4.10 5.55
C THR A 332 -19.59 5.03 4.36
N PHE A 333 -19.25 6.32 4.50
CA PHE A 333 -19.28 7.26 3.38
C PHE A 333 -18.44 6.76 2.21
N LEU A 334 -17.22 6.28 2.44
CA LEU A 334 -16.34 5.81 1.36
C LEU A 334 -16.85 4.54 0.65
N ILE A 335 -17.55 3.66 1.38
CA ILE A 335 -18.16 2.45 0.80
C ILE A 335 -19.36 2.82 -0.08
N TRP A 336 -20.15 3.81 0.34
CA TRP A 336 -21.41 4.19 -0.32
C TRP A 336 -21.24 5.27 -1.39
N LEU A 337 -20.25 6.14 -1.28
CA LEU A 337 -19.95 7.12 -2.31
C LEU A 337 -19.35 6.40 -3.53
N PRO A 338 -19.95 6.53 -4.72
CA PRO A 338 -19.28 6.09 -5.93
C PRO A 338 -17.96 6.85 -6.02
N LEU A 339 -16.84 6.12 -6.17
CA LEU A 339 -15.53 6.76 -6.40
C LEU A 339 -15.42 7.33 -7.81
N VAL A 340 -16.52 7.23 -8.58
CA VAL A 340 -16.83 7.92 -9.83
C VAL A 340 -16.89 9.44 -9.59
N THR A 341 -15.76 10.00 -9.19
CA THR A 341 -15.43 11.39 -9.43
C THR A 341 -14.62 11.40 -10.72
N ARG A 342 -15.20 12.07 -11.71
CA ARG A 342 -14.72 12.25 -13.08
C ARG A 342 -13.19 12.34 -13.15
N ARG A 343 -12.57 11.45 -13.91
CA ARG A 343 -11.40 11.79 -14.71
C ARG A 343 -11.85 11.81 -16.16
#